data_AF-A0A1Q5XLG3-F1
#
_entry.id   AF-A0A1Q5XLG3-F1
#
_cell.length_a   1.000
_cell.length_b   1.000
_cell.length_c   1.000
_cell.angle_alpha   90.00
_cell.angle_beta   90.00
_cell.angle_gamma   90.00
#
_symmetry.space_group_name_H-M   'P 1'
#
loop_
_entity.id
_entity.type
_entity.pdbx_description
1 polymer ?
#
loop_
_entity_poly.entity_id
_entity_poly.type
_entity_poly.pdbx_seq_one_letter_code
_entity_poly.pdbx_strand_id
1 'polypeptide(L)'
;MNRTVMKKTMYFFAIPALVFYLIFWIFPILKLFQYSVTDYNGFSPDFNYIGLDNFKDLFASGTLGTSLWHTILYTVISVALGNLIGLALALMLNMNIRGKGFYRSISYIPTLFSAIVVGFIWSYVYMPDSGMITTLLSKIGVNTENINFLGNYSTALYSIIFVEIWKNIGTTMIIFLAGLQTVPKDLLEAGEIDGCGPWRLLRNIKLPLLATSVTINITLSLINGLKAFDFPFIMTSGGPGTSTNTLIFSIYKMAFTEQMFGKASALGILSFLFIMVITGIFVLNMNKREVSA
;
A
#
# COMPACT_ATOMS: atom_id res chain seq x y z
N MET A 1 -18.03 34.35 -18.68
CA MET A 1 -17.11 33.71 -17.69
C MET A 1 -17.28 34.44 -16.36
N ASN A 2 -18.29 34.06 -15.58
CA ASN A 2 -18.63 34.75 -14.33
C ASN A 2 -17.64 34.35 -13.23
N ARG A 3 -16.84 35.30 -12.76
CA ARG A 3 -16.12 35.20 -11.49
C ARG A 3 -17.17 35.03 -10.39
N THR A 4 -17.32 33.83 -9.86
CA THR A 4 -18.00 33.60 -8.59
C THR A 4 -17.22 34.32 -7.50
N VAL A 5 -17.60 35.56 -7.22
CA VAL A 5 -17.14 36.31 -6.05
C VAL A 5 -17.72 35.59 -4.84
N MET A 6 -17.00 34.60 -4.31
CA MET A 6 -17.31 34.02 -3.02
C MET A 6 -17.37 35.16 -2.01
N LYS A 7 -18.54 35.38 -1.39
CA LYS A 7 -18.70 36.39 -0.33
C LYS A 7 -17.70 36.07 0.78
N LYS A 8 -17.04 37.08 1.36
CA LYS A 8 -16.07 36.89 2.46
C LYS A 8 -16.62 36.04 3.62
N THR A 9 -17.94 36.05 3.82
CA THR A 9 -18.69 35.21 4.78
C THR A 9 -18.51 33.70 4.55
N MET A 10 -18.27 33.25 3.31
CA MET A 10 -18.06 31.83 2.99
C MET A 10 -16.76 31.27 3.60
N TYR A 11 -15.74 32.10 3.83
CA TYR A 11 -14.49 31.67 4.48
C TYR A 11 -14.70 31.31 5.95
N PHE A 12 -15.71 31.87 6.63
CA PHE A 12 -16.02 31.52 8.02
C PHE A 12 -16.49 30.07 8.17
N PHE A 13 -17.11 29.48 7.14
CA PHE A 13 -17.50 28.07 7.15
C PHE A 13 -16.30 27.12 7.09
N ALA A 14 -15.14 27.58 6.59
CA ALA A 14 -13.92 26.79 6.57
C ALA A 14 -13.19 26.81 7.92
N ILE A 15 -13.48 27.78 8.81
CA ILE A 15 -12.74 27.96 10.07
C ILE A 15 -12.82 26.71 10.96
N PRO A 16 -13.99 26.09 11.25
CA PRO A 16 -14.02 24.90 12.09
C PRO A 16 -13.18 23.76 11.52
N ALA A 17 -13.31 23.49 10.22
CA ALA A 17 -12.53 22.45 9.54
C ALA A 17 -11.01 22.74 9.60
N LEU A 18 -10.62 24.00 9.44
CA LEU A 18 -9.22 24.43 9.52
C LEU A 18 -8.68 24.32 10.95
N VAL A 19 -9.46 24.63 11.98
CA VAL A 19 -9.09 24.44 13.38
C VAL A 19 -8.87 22.95 13.68
N PHE A 20 -9.79 22.08 13.28
CA PHE A 20 -9.60 20.62 13.44
C PHE A 20 -8.36 20.13 12.69
N TYR A 21 -8.11 20.61 11.47
CA TYR A 21 -6.91 20.27 10.72
C TYR A 21 -5.62 20.74 11.41
N LEU A 22 -5.57 21.97 11.91
CA LEU A 22 -4.39 22.48 12.60
C LEU A 22 -4.10 21.69 13.89
N ILE A 23 -5.14 21.39 14.69
CA ILE A 23 -4.99 20.74 15.99
C ILE A 23 -4.67 19.25 15.84
N PHE A 24 -5.35 18.53 14.94
CA PHE A 24 -5.25 17.07 14.86
C PHE A 24 -4.31 16.57 13.76
N TRP A 25 -3.90 17.42 12.82
CA TRP A 25 -2.91 17.07 11.79
C TRP A 25 -1.60 17.84 11.93
N ILE A 26 -1.64 19.18 11.85
CA ILE A 26 -0.40 19.97 11.81
C ILE A 26 0.33 19.94 13.15
N PHE A 27 -0.36 20.10 14.27
CA PHE A 27 0.26 20.12 15.59
C PHE A 27 1.00 18.81 15.94
N PRO A 28 0.42 17.60 15.75
CA PRO A 28 1.16 16.35 15.95
C PRO A 28 2.39 16.20 15.05
N ILE A 29 2.31 16.67 13.80
CA ILE A 29 3.47 16.65 12.90
C ILE A 29 4.59 17.55 13.46
N LEU A 30 4.27 18.77 13.90
CA LEU A 30 5.26 19.67 14.51
C LEU A 30 5.87 19.06 15.79
N LYS A 31 5.06 18.37 16.60
CA LYS A 31 5.54 17.62 17.76
C LYS A 31 6.44 16.45 17.39
N LEU A 32 6.16 15.73 16.30
CA LEU A 32 7.04 14.70 15.76
C LEU A 32 8.43 15.29 15.44
N PHE A 33 8.47 16.45 14.79
CA PHE A 33 9.73 17.17 14.54
C PHE A 33 10.45 17.56 15.84
N GLN A 34 9.73 18.10 16.83
CA GLN A 34 10.31 18.41 18.14
C GLN A 34 10.88 17.17 18.84
N TYR A 35 10.12 16.07 18.93
CA TYR A 35 10.56 14.88 19.65
C TYR A 35 11.72 14.16 18.97
N SER A 36 11.85 14.27 17.65
CA SER A 36 12.96 13.65 16.92
C SER A 36 14.35 14.11 17.36
N VAL A 37 14.46 15.31 17.94
CA VAL A 37 15.71 15.88 18.45
C VAL A 37 15.85 15.81 19.97
N THR A 38 15.05 14.94 20.61
CA THR A 38 15.00 14.76 22.07
C THR A 38 15.18 13.29 22.46
N ASP A 39 15.48 13.04 23.74
CA ASP A 39 15.51 11.70 24.34
C ASP A 39 14.13 11.25 24.87
N TYR A 40 13.05 11.88 24.42
CA TYR A 40 11.69 11.64 24.92
C TYR A 40 11.30 10.16 24.83
N ASN A 41 10.86 9.60 25.96
CA ASN A 41 10.49 8.18 26.09
C ASN A 41 8.97 7.93 26.01
N GLY A 42 8.15 8.98 25.83
CA GLY A 42 6.69 8.85 25.72
C GLY A 42 5.91 8.92 27.04
N PHE A 43 6.58 8.83 28.19
CA PHE A 43 5.95 8.77 29.51
C PHE A 43 6.41 9.88 30.45
N SER A 44 7.70 10.17 30.47
CA SER A 44 8.28 11.20 31.32
C SER A 44 7.88 12.57 30.80
N PRO A 45 7.30 13.47 31.63
CA PRO A 45 7.06 14.84 31.22
C PRO A 45 8.36 15.60 30.94
N ASP A 46 9.47 15.16 31.56
CA ASP A 46 10.80 15.72 31.37
C ASP A 46 11.56 14.98 30.26
N PHE A 47 12.14 15.73 29.33
CA PHE A 47 13.03 15.26 28.27
C PHE A 47 14.10 16.30 27.95
N ASN A 48 15.25 15.84 27.48
CA ASN A 48 16.38 16.65 27.07
C ASN A 48 16.48 16.76 25.55
N TYR A 49 17.01 17.90 25.10
CA TYR A 49 17.37 18.07 23.69
C TYR A 49 18.74 17.46 23.43
N ILE A 50 18.77 16.43 22.59
CA ILE A 50 19.98 15.68 22.21
C ILE A 50 20.42 15.99 20.77
N GLY A 51 19.81 16.99 20.13
CA GLY A 51 20.15 17.39 18.77
C GLY A 51 19.88 16.28 17.75
N LEU A 52 20.88 15.90 16.95
CA LEU A 52 20.73 14.93 15.86
C LEU A 52 21.13 13.49 16.22
N ASP A 53 21.33 13.18 17.50
CA ASP A 53 21.88 11.89 17.90
C ASP A 53 20.96 10.71 17.56
N ASN A 54 19.64 10.87 17.64
CA ASN A 54 18.67 9.88 17.15
C ASN A 54 18.87 9.55 15.66
N PHE A 55 19.17 10.56 14.83
CA PHE A 55 19.39 10.36 13.40
C PHE A 55 20.70 9.60 13.16
N LYS A 56 21.79 9.99 13.84
CA LYS A 56 23.09 9.28 13.74
C LYS A 56 22.96 7.81 14.12
N ASP A 57 22.26 7.53 15.22
CA ASP A 57 22.03 6.17 15.71
C ASP A 57 21.21 5.36 14.69
N LEU A 58 20.18 5.92 14.07
CA LEU A 58 19.41 5.26 13.02
C LEU A 58 20.24 4.92 11.76
N PHE A 59 21.16 5.80 11.38
CA PHE A 59 22.08 5.53 10.26
C PHE A 59 23.16 4.49 10.63
N ALA A 60 23.59 4.45 11.89
CA ALA A 60 24.61 3.51 12.37
C ALA A 60 24.06 2.11 12.69
N SER A 61 22.83 2.01 13.20
CA SER A 61 22.24 0.75 13.70
C SER A 61 21.81 -0.21 12.59
N GLY A 62 21.83 0.21 11.32
CA GLY A 62 21.35 -0.56 10.17
C GLY A 62 19.82 -0.72 10.11
N THR A 63 19.08 -0.34 11.15
CA THR A 63 17.62 -0.52 11.24
C THR A 63 16.87 0.27 10.18
N LEU A 64 17.34 1.49 9.87
CA LEU A 64 16.78 2.29 8.78
C LEU A 64 16.93 1.58 7.45
N GLY A 65 18.13 1.07 7.15
CA GLY A 65 18.43 0.39 5.88
C GLY A 65 17.63 -0.89 5.70
N THR A 66 17.55 -1.74 6.73
CA THR A 66 16.78 -2.99 6.67
C THR A 66 15.27 -2.72 6.52
N SER A 67 14.73 -1.80 7.32
CA SER A 67 13.30 -1.45 7.26
C SER A 67 12.92 -0.80 5.93
N LEU A 68 13.79 0.04 5.39
CA LEU A 68 13.62 0.67 4.08
C LEU A 68 13.67 -0.37 2.96
N TRP A 69 14.62 -1.31 3.01
CA TRP A 69 14.72 -2.39 2.04
C TRP A 69 13.44 -3.25 2.01
N HIS A 70 12.97 -3.72 3.18
CA HIS A 70 11.74 -4.50 3.25
C HIS A 70 10.53 -3.71 2.78
N THR A 71 10.45 -2.41 3.10
CA THR A 71 9.35 -1.54 2.64
C THR A 71 9.36 -1.37 1.13
N ILE A 72 10.52 -1.13 0.51
CA ILE A 72 10.64 -1.05 -0.95
C ILE A 72 10.28 -2.38 -1.59
N LEU A 73 10.82 -3.50 -1.09
CA LEU A 73 10.55 -4.83 -1.62
C LEU A 73 9.05 -5.15 -1.54
N TYR A 74 8.45 -4.90 -0.38
CA TYR A 74 7.01 -5.04 -0.15
C TYR A 74 6.20 -4.19 -1.13
N THR A 75 6.55 -2.92 -1.26
CA THR A 75 5.85 -1.97 -2.14
C THR A 75 5.96 -2.38 -3.60
N VAL A 76 7.16 -2.63 -4.11
CA VAL A 76 7.39 -2.94 -5.52
C VAL A 76 6.64 -4.20 -5.93
N ILE A 77 6.71 -5.26 -5.12
CA ILE A 77 6.05 -6.53 -5.44
C ILE A 77 4.52 -6.39 -5.34
N SER A 78 4.01 -5.81 -4.24
CA SER A 78 2.57 -5.63 -4.06
C SER A 78 1.96 -4.73 -5.14
N VAL A 79 2.64 -3.64 -5.50
CA VAL A 79 2.22 -2.73 -6.58
C VAL A 79 2.26 -3.45 -7.92
N ALA A 80 3.39 -4.03 -8.30
CA ALA A 80 3.56 -4.62 -9.62
C ALA A 80 2.62 -5.81 -9.85
N LEU A 81 2.62 -6.78 -8.93
CA LEU A 81 1.77 -7.96 -9.05
C LEU A 81 0.30 -7.64 -8.81
N GLY A 82 -0.02 -6.81 -7.80
CA GLY A 82 -1.40 -6.42 -7.53
C GLY A 82 -2.06 -5.69 -8.70
N ASN A 83 -1.32 -4.78 -9.34
CA ASN A 83 -1.82 -4.09 -10.54
C ASN A 83 -1.90 -5.01 -11.75
N LEU A 84 -0.91 -5.88 -11.96
CA LEU A 84 -0.92 -6.83 -13.07
C LEU A 84 -2.12 -7.78 -12.98
N ILE A 85 -2.33 -8.41 -11.82
CA ILE A 85 -3.41 -9.37 -11.64
C ILE A 85 -4.76 -8.64 -11.62
N GLY A 86 -4.85 -7.46 -10.99
CA GLY A 86 -6.06 -6.63 -11.02
C GLY A 86 -6.47 -6.19 -12.42
N LEU A 87 -5.51 -5.79 -13.26
CA LEU A 87 -5.76 -5.44 -14.66
C LEU A 87 -6.17 -6.67 -15.47
N ALA A 88 -5.52 -7.81 -15.28
CA ALA A 88 -5.88 -9.06 -15.95
C ALA A 88 -7.33 -9.46 -15.63
N LEU A 89 -7.71 -9.43 -14.34
CA LEU A 89 -9.09 -9.68 -13.91
C LEU A 89 -10.06 -8.66 -14.51
N ALA A 90 -9.71 -7.36 -14.51
CA ALA A 90 -10.56 -6.33 -15.08
C ALA A 90 -10.81 -6.55 -16.58
N LEU A 91 -9.78 -6.92 -17.35
CA LEU A 91 -9.90 -7.25 -18.77
C LEU A 91 -10.79 -8.47 -19.00
N MET A 92 -10.61 -9.54 -18.21
CA MET A 92 -11.45 -10.74 -18.28
C MET A 92 -12.92 -10.44 -17.97
N LEU A 93 -13.18 -9.64 -16.93
CA LEU A 93 -14.55 -9.28 -16.50
C LEU A 93 -15.17 -8.14 -17.32
N ASN A 94 -14.41 -7.53 -18.22
CA ASN A 94 -14.93 -6.59 -19.22
C ASN A 94 -15.55 -7.33 -20.42
N MET A 95 -15.01 -8.51 -20.77
CA MET A 95 -15.54 -9.37 -21.84
C MET A 95 -16.96 -9.85 -21.53
N ASN A 96 -17.74 -10.22 -22.57
CA ASN A 96 -19.11 -10.76 -22.45
C ASN A 96 -19.15 -12.20 -21.91
N ILE A 97 -18.69 -12.39 -20.68
CA ILE A 97 -18.86 -13.65 -19.94
C ILE A 97 -20.22 -13.71 -19.23
N ARG A 98 -20.76 -14.92 -19.05
CA ARG A 98 -21.95 -15.14 -18.21
C ARG A 98 -21.57 -14.98 -16.73
N GLY A 99 -22.44 -14.38 -15.92
CA GLY A 99 -22.21 -14.25 -14.48
C GLY A 99 -21.21 -13.17 -14.04
N LYS A 100 -20.92 -12.13 -14.85
CA LYS A 100 -19.97 -11.05 -14.52
C LYS A 100 -20.15 -10.48 -13.10
N GLY A 101 -21.39 -10.23 -12.68
CA GLY A 101 -21.69 -9.66 -11.37
C GLY A 101 -21.24 -10.55 -10.22
N PHE A 102 -21.39 -11.87 -10.35
CA PHE A 102 -20.95 -12.83 -9.35
C PHE A 102 -19.42 -12.85 -9.22
N TYR A 103 -18.70 -12.92 -10.33
CA TYR A 103 -17.22 -12.88 -10.30
C TYR A 103 -16.68 -11.56 -9.76
N ARG A 104 -17.26 -10.41 -10.14
CA ARG A 104 -16.91 -9.10 -9.56
C ARG A 104 -17.10 -9.08 -8.05
N SER A 105 -18.20 -9.67 -7.58
CA SER A 105 -18.51 -9.72 -6.15
C SER A 105 -17.50 -10.58 -5.40
N ILE A 106 -17.23 -11.80 -5.86
CA ILE A 106 -16.24 -12.70 -5.23
C ILE A 106 -14.86 -12.06 -5.17
N SER A 107 -14.40 -11.44 -6.26
CA SER A 107 -13.09 -10.78 -6.28
C SER A 107 -13.02 -9.56 -5.37
N TYR A 108 -14.15 -8.92 -5.04
CA TYR A 108 -14.22 -7.74 -4.17
C TYR A 108 -14.45 -8.07 -2.69
N ILE A 109 -15.07 -9.21 -2.37
CA ILE A 109 -15.36 -9.64 -0.99
C ILE A 109 -14.14 -9.55 -0.06
N PRO A 110 -12.92 -10.00 -0.43
CA PRO A 110 -11.74 -9.91 0.43
C PRO A 110 -11.43 -8.48 0.91
N THR A 111 -11.65 -7.48 0.06
CA THR A 111 -11.39 -6.08 0.37
C THR A 111 -12.29 -5.56 1.49
N LEU A 112 -13.50 -6.11 1.63
CA LEU A 112 -14.49 -5.67 2.62
C LEU A 112 -14.08 -6.03 4.06
N PHE A 113 -13.23 -7.04 4.24
CA PHE A 113 -12.76 -7.44 5.56
C PHE A 113 -11.66 -6.50 6.08
N SER A 114 -11.66 -6.27 7.40
CA SER A 114 -10.58 -5.54 8.06
C SER A 114 -9.26 -6.30 7.92
N ALA A 115 -8.15 -5.56 7.85
CA ALA A 115 -6.82 -6.15 7.74
C ALA A 115 -6.52 -7.11 8.91
N ILE A 116 -7.00 -6.79 10.12
CA ILE A 116 -6.88 -7.63 11.32
C ILE A 116 -7.52 -9.00 11.12
N VAL A 117 -8.78 -9.05 10.67
CA VAL A 117 -9.50 -10.31 10.45
C VAL A 117 -8.80 -11.13 9.37
N VAL A 118 -8.42 -10.49 8.26
CA VAL A 118 -7.71 -11.16 7.16
C VAL A 118 -6.37 -11.71 7.65
N GLY A 119 -5.61 -10.93 8.42
CA GLY A 119 -4.32 -11.34 8.96
C GLY A 119 -4.43 -12.56 9.85
N PHE A 120 -5.40 -12.60 10.77
CA PHE A 120 -5.64 -13.78 11.60
C PHE A 120 -6.03 -15.01 10.79
N ILE A 121 -6.95 -14.88 9.82
CA ILE A 121 -7.34 -15.99 8.95
C ILE A 121 -6.12 -16.53 8.21
N TRP A 122 -5.29 -15.66 7.63
CA TRP A 122 -4.11 -16.10 6.90
C TRP A 122 -3.01 -16.67 7.79
N SER A 123 -2.86 -16.19 9.03
CA SER A 123 -1.97 -16.83 10.02
C SER A 123 -2.39 -18.27 10.31
N TYR A 124 -3.70 -18.56 10.41
CA TYR A 124 -4.20 -19.94 10.53
C TYR A 124 -4.00 -20.74 9.24
N VAL A 125 -4.23 -20.15 8.07
CA VAL A 125 -4.02 -20.81 6.77
C VAL A 125 -2.54 -21.21 6.58
N TYR A 126 -1.61 -20.37 7.05
CA TYR A 126 -0.17 -20.60 7.00
C TYR A 126 0.40 -21.41 8.18
N MET A 127 -0.45 -21.85 9.12
CA MET A 127 0.01 -22.56 10.31
C MET A 127 0.77 -23.85 9.93
N PRO A 128 2.00 -24.05 10.43
CA PRO A 128 2.74 -25.29 10.18
C PRO A 128 1.94 -26.51 10.65
N ASP A 129 2.04 -27.61 9.89
CA ASP A 129 1.46 -28.95 10.16
C ASP A 129 -0.07 -29.07 10.23
N SER A 130 -0.76 -27.98 10.55
CA SER A 130 -2.19 -27.95 10.90
C SER A 130 -2.97 -26.86 10.16
N GLY A 131 -2.27 -26.00 9.42
CA GLY A 131 -2.88 -25.00 8.56
C GLY A 131 -3.57 -25.61 7.33
N MET A 132 -4.43 -24.82 6.71
CA MET A 132 -5.18 -25.26 5.53
C MET A 132 -4.23 -25.65 4.38
N ILE A 133 -3.16 -24.89 4.15
CA ILE A 133 -2.22 -25.16 3.04
C ILE A 133 -1.46 -26.46 3.27
N THR A 134 -0.87 -26.64 4.46
CA THR A 134 -0.13 -27.86 4.80
C THR A 134 -1.04 -29.08 4.79
N THR A 135 -2.26 -28.99 5.31
CA THR A 135 -3.25 -30.08 5.26
C THR A 135 -3.65 -30.47 3.83
N LEU A 136 -3.78 -29.50 2.92
CA LEU A 136 -4.10 -29.80 1.52
C LEU A 136 -2.92 -30.40 0.78
N LEU A 137 -1.70 -29.92 1.04
CA LEU A 137 -0.46 -30.44 0.46
C LEU A 137 -0.16 -31.88 0.92
N SER A 138 -0.36 -32.18 2.20
CA SER A 138 -0.15 -33.54 2.73
C SER A 138 -1.13 -34.55 2.13
N LYS A 139 -2.38 -34.15 1.88
CA LYS A 139 -3.40 -34.99 1.19
C LYS A 139 -3.02 -35.38 -0.24
N ILE A 140 -2.26 -34.54 -0.94
CA ILE A 140 -1.77 -34.83 -2.30
C ILE A 140 -0.37 -35.46 -2.31
N GLY A 141 0.14 -35.87 -1.15
CA GLY A 141 1.42 -36.59 -1.01
C GLY A 141 2.67 -35.72 -0.95
N VAL A 142 2.54 -34.40 -0.75
CA VAL A 142 3.68 -33.49 -0.58
C VAL A 142 4.15 -33.52 0.88
N ASN A 143 5.45 -33.68 1.11
CA ASN A 143 6.02 -33.57 2.47
C ASN A 143 5.96 -32.10 2.93
N THR A 144 5.24 -31.87 4.03
CA THR A 144 4.99 -30.55 4.62
C THR A 144 5.79 -30.26 5.89
N GLU A 145 6.58 -31.21 6.39
CA GLU A 145 7.28 -31.15 7.70
C GLU A 145 8.22 -29.93 7.84
N ASN A 146 8.66 -29.35 6.73
CA ASN A 146 9.56 -28.18 6.71
C ASN A 146 8.90 -26.91 6.14
N ILE A 147 7.59 -26.93 5.87
CA ILE A 147 6.89 -25.78 5.28
C ILE A 147 6.43 -24.85 6.39
N ASN A 148 7.24 -23.83 6.66
CA ASN A 148 6.89 -22.74 7.57
C ASN A 148 7.00 -21.39 6.85
N PHE A 149 5.87 -20.92 6.31
CA PHE A 149 5.79 -19.68 5.55
C PHE A 149 6.17 -18.44 6.37
N LEU A 150 5.66 -18.35 7.60
CA LEU A 150 5.84 -17.17 8.46
C LEU A 150 7.07 -17.26 9.36
N GLY A 151 7.61 -18.46 9.59
CA GLY A 151 8.76 -18.69 10.47
C GLY A 151 10.12 -18.68 9.76
N ASN A 152 10.16 -18.58 8.43
CA ASN A 152 11.41 -18.54 7.66
C ASN A 152 11.73 -17.11 7.16
N TYR A 153 12.98 -16.68 7.36
CA TYR A 153 13.49 -15.35 6.99
C TYR A 153 13.28 -15.00 5.52
N SER A 154 13.36 -15.99 4.62
CA SER A 154 13.24 -15.76 3.18
C SER A 154 11.80 -15.75 2.69
N THR A 155 10.84 -16.37 3.39
CA THR A 155 9.46 -16.53 2.90
C THR A 155 8.45 -15.61 3.59
N ALA A 156 8.69 -15.24 4.85
CA ALA A 156 7.71 -14.52 5.67
C ALA A 156 7.22 -13.23 5.01
N LEU A 157 8.14 -12.41 4.48
CA LEU A 157 7.77 -11.16 3.82
C LEU A 157 6.93 -11.39 2.54
N TYR A 158 7.28 -12.40 1.73
CA TYR A 158 6.50 -12.73 0.53
C TYR A 158 5.12 -13.27 0.86
N SER A 159 4.98 -14.05 1.93
CA SER A 159 3.69 -14.52 2.41
C SER A 159 2.78 -13.37 2.84
N ILE A 160 3.31 -12.37 3.54
CA ILE A 160 2.57 -11.15 3.91
C ILE A 160 2.20 -10.34 2.65
N ILE A 161 3.12 -10.19 1.69
CA ILE A 161 2.85 -9.49 0.41
C ILE A 161 1.74 -10.20 -0.37
N PHE A 162 1.73 -11.53 -0.38
CA PHE A 162 0.67 -12.29 -1.05
C PHE A 162 -0.70 -11.97 -0.46
N VAL A 163 -0.82 -11.92 0.87
CA VAL A 163 -2.08 -11.59 1.55
C VAL A 163 -2.54 -10.16 1.25
N GLU A 164 -1.60 -9.21 1.20
CA GLU A 164 -1.86 -7.82 0.79
C GLU A 164 -2.44 -7.76 -0.63
N ILE A 165 -1.81 -8.46 -1.58
CA ILE A 165 -2.28 -8.53 -2.97
C ILE A 165 -3.67 -9.15 -3.00
N TRP A 166 -3.86 -10.31 -2.36
CA TRP A 166 -5.12 -11.03 -2.34
C TRP A 166 -6.27 -10.19 -1.77
N LYS A 167 -6.02 -9.46 -0.67
CA LYS A 167 -7.03 -8.59 -0.05
C LYS A 167 -7.42 -7.42 -0.96
N ASN A 168 -6.44 -6.78 -1.61
CA ASN A 168 -6.66 -5.52 -2.32
C ASN A 168 -6.95 -5.67 -3.82
N ILE A 169 -6.77 -6.87 -4.39
CA ILE A 169 -6.97 -7.12 -5.81
C ILE A 169 -8.35 -6.69 -6.31
N GLY A 170 -9.38 -6.83 -5.48
CA GLY A 170 -10.74 -6.43 -5.78
C GLY A 170 -10.87 -4.94 -6.08
N THR A 171 -10.24 -4.10 -5.26
CA THR A 171 -10.24 -2.64 -5.44
C THR A 171 -9.53 -2.26 -6.73
N THR A 172 -8.33 -2.79 -6.94
CA THR A 172 -7.53 -2.51 -8.13
C THR A 172 -8.26 -2.90 -9.41
N MET A 173 -8.90 -4.07 -9.40
CA MET A 173 -9.73 -4.56 -10.50
C MET A 173 -10.92 -3.64 -10.78
N ILE A 174 -11.66 -3.18 -9.76
CA ILE A 174 -12.83 -2.29 -9.96
C ILE A 174 -12.40 -0.96 -10.56
N ILE A 175 -11.29 -0.37 -10.12
CA ILE A 175 -10.78 0.88 -10.67
C ILE A 175 -10.40 0.70 -12.15
N PHE A 176 -9.70 -0.39 -12.51
CA PHE A 176 -9.38 -0.66 -13.91
C PHE A 176 -10.63 -0.94 -14.75
N LEU A 177 -11.61 -1.62 -14.19
CA LEU A 177 -12.87 -1.90 -14.86
C LEU A 177 -13.66 -0.62 -15.12
N ALA A 178 -13.68 0.32 -14.18
CA ALA A 178 -14.30 1.64 -14.37
C ALA A 178 -13.59 2.41 -15.49
N GLY A 179 -12.26 2.38 -15.55
CA GLY A 179 -11.50 2.93 -16.68
C GLY A 179 -11.80 2.26 -18.01
N LEU A 180 -11.95 0.94 -18.03
CA LEU A 180 -12.29 0.20 -19.26
C LEU A 180 -13.66 0.57 -19.81
N GLN A 181 -14.59 1.05 -18.96
CA GLN A 181 -15.91 1.50 -19.38
C GLN A 181 -15.91 2.89 -20.02
N THR A 182 -14.85 3.70 -19.83
CA THR A 182 -14.75 5.02 -20.47
C THR A 182 -14.21 4.94 -21.90
N VAL A 183 -13.71 3.77 -22.33
CA VAL A 183 -13.20 3.56 -23.69
C VAL A 183 -14.37 3.54 -24.68
N PRO A 184 -14.43 4.47 -25.66
CA PRO A 184 -15.53 4.51 -26.63
C PRO A 184 -15.57 3.24 -27.48
N LYS A 185 -16.77 2.69 -27.69
CA LYS A 185 -16.96 1.48 -28.51
C LYS A 185 -16.60 1.71 -29.97
N ASP A 186 -16.94 2.89 -30.50
CA ASP A 186 -16.70 3.25 -31.90
C ASP A 186 -15.21 3.19 -32.27
N LEU A 187 -14.31 3.54 -31.34
CA LEU A 187 -12.85 3.42 -31.51
C LEU A 187 -12.39 1.96 -31.59
N LEU A 188 -13.03 1.06 -30.84
CA LEU A 188 -12.73 -0.37 -30.87
C LEU A 188 -13.24 -1.00 -32.17
N GLU A 189 -14.46 -0.66 -32.58
CA GLU A 189 -15.07 -1.15 -33.82
C GLU A 189 -14.31 -0.66 -35.06
N ALA A 190 -13.88 0.61 -35.09
CA ALA A 190 -13.03 1.13 -36.15
C ALA A 190 -11.69 0.36 -36.25
N GLY A 191 -11.05 0.08 -35.11
CA GLY A 191 -9.83 -0.72 -35.10
C GLY A 191 -10.05 -2.16 -35.60
N GLU A 192 -11.19 -2.78 -35.29
CA GLU A 192 -11.54 -4.12 -35.79
C GLU A 192 -11.75 -4.11 -37.31
N ILE A 193 -12.39 -3.08 -37.86
CA ILE A 193 -12.55 -2.89 -39.32
C ILE A 193 -11.18 -2.72 -40.00
N ASP A 194 -10.24 -2.01 -39.38
CA ASP A 194 -8.86 -1.85 -39.86
C ASP A 194 -7.98 -3.10 -39.66
N GLY A 195 -8.56 -4.23 -39.23
CA GLY A 195 -7.87 -5.51 -39.05
C GLY A 195 -6.98 -5.56 -37.80
N CYS A 196 -7.21 -4.70 -36.80
CA CYS A 196 -6.50 -4.79 -35.53
C CYS A 196 -7.00 -6.00 -34.73
N GLY A 197 -6.13 -7.01 -34.56
CA GLY A 197 -6.41 -8.13 -33.65
C GLY A 197 -6.48 -7.71 -32.17
N PRO A 198 -6.97 -8.59 -31.27
CA PRO A 198 -7.21 -8.27 -29.86
C PRO A 198 -6.00 -7.70 -29.11
N TRP A 199 -4.80 -8.19 -29.41
CA TRP A 199 -3.55 -7.69 -28.81
C TRP A 199 -3.20 -6.28 -29.28
N ARG A 200 -3.44 -5.96 -30.56
CA ARG A 200 -3.19 -4.63 -31.12
C ARG A 200 -4.19 -3.62 -30.56
N LEU A 201 -5.46 -4.00 -30.44
CA LEU A 201 -6.49 -3.18 -29.77
C LEU A 201 -6.14 -2.93 -28.29
N LEU A 202 -5.68 -3.96 -27.57
CA LEU A 202 -5.27 -3.81 -26.18
C LEU A 202 -4.10 -2.84 -26.04
N ARG A 203 -3.01 -3.06 -26.78
CA ARG A 203 -1.78 -2.29 -26.66
C ARG A 203 -1.90 -0.86 -27.18
N ASN A 204 -2.62 -0.66 -28.28
CA ASN A 204 -2.61 0.62 -29.00
C ASN A 204 -3.83 1.50 -28.69
N ILE A 205 -4.94 0.92 -28.18
CA ILE A 205 -6.17 1.69 -27.90
C ILE A 205 -6.50 1.61 -26.41
N LYS A 206 -6.71 0.41 -25.86
CA LYS A 206 -7.18 0.26 -24.47
C LYS A 206 -6.14 0.75 -23.46
N LEU A 207 -4.89 0.28 -23.52
CA LEU A 207 -3.86 0.65 -22.55
C LEU A 207 -3.55 2.16 -22.52
N PRO A 208 -3.43 2.87 -23.66
CA PRO A 208 -3.28 4.32 -23.67
C PRO A 208 -4.47 5.05 -23.03
N LEU A 209 -5.70 4.68 -23.39
CA LEU A 209 -6.92 5.30 -22.82
C LEU A 209 -7.15 4.93 -21.35
N LEU A 210 -6.49 3.89 -20.84
CA LEU A 210 -6.49 3.54 -19.43
C LEU A 210 -5.42 4.27 -18.61
N ALA A 211 -4.60 5.15 -19.21
CA ALA A 211 -3.49 5.81 -18.53
C ALA A 211 -3.92 6.45 -17.19
N THR A 212 -5.06 7.16 -17.16
CA THR A 212 -5.59 7.76 -15.92
C THR A 212 -5.91 6.73 -14.85
N SER A 213 -6.53 5.61 -15.23
CA SER A 213 -6.86 4.54 -14.28
C SER A 213 -5.60 3.82 -13.78
N VAL A 214 -4.60 3.65 -14.65
CA VAL A 214 -3.28 3.13 -14.28
C VAL A 214 -2.58 4.08 -13.29
N THR A 215 -2.61 5.39 -13.53
CA THR A 215 -2.06 6.39 -12.60
C THR A 215 -2.70 6.30 -11.23
N ILE A 216 -4.04 6.30 -11.19
CA ILE A 216 -4.78 6.23 -9.92
C ILE A 216 -4.42 4.94 -9.17
N ASN A 217 -4.52 3.79 -9.82
CA ASN A 217 -4.26 2.51 -9.18
C ASN A 217 -2.83 2.35 -8.68
N ILE A 218 -1.83 2.69 -9.51
CA ILE A 218 -0.44 2.57 -9.10
C ILE A 218 -0.11 3.58 -8.00
N THR A 219 -0.61 4.81 -8.08
CA THR A 219 -0.38 5.83 -7.04
C THR A 219 -0.97 5.39 -5.70
N LEU A 220 -2.21 4.91 -5.67
CA LEU A 220 -2.85 4.42 -4.45
C LEU A 220 -2.12 3.21 -3.88
N SER A 221 -1.75 2.25 -4.73
CA SER A 221 -1.00 1.06 -4.33
C SER A 221 0.40 1.42 -3.80
N LEU A 222 1.07 2.39 -4.42
CA LEU A 222 2.38 2.88 -4.01
C LEU A 222 2.31 3.51 -2.62
N ILE A 223 1.34 4.39 -2.38
CA ILE A 223 1.15 5.03 -1.08
C ILE A 223 0.86 3.98 0.01
N ASN A 224 0.03 2.99 -0.28
CA ASN A 224 -0.32 1.93 0.67
C ASN A 224 0.88 1.02 0.95
N GLY A 225 1.61 0.58 -0.07
CA GLY A 225 2.80 -0.27 0.08
C GLY A 225 3.90 0.42 0.89
N LEU A 226 4.15 1.70 0.64
CA LEU A 226 5.15 2.48 1.39
C LEU A 226 4.76 2.69 2.86
N LYS A 227 3.46 2.60 3.16
CA LYS A 227 2.89 2.71 4.51
C LYS A 227 2.54 1.34 5.12
N ALA A 228 3.07 0.25 4.57
CA ALA A 228 2.75 -1.10 5.01
C ALA A 228 2.99 -1.28 6.51
N PHE A 229 1.94 -1.65 7.25
CA PHE A 229 1.96 -1.81 8.70
C PHE A 229 1.15 -3.02 9.15
N ASP A 230 -0.09 -3.12 8.67
CA ASP A 230 -1.09 -4.06 9.20
C ASP A 230 -0.59 -5.51 9.19
N PHE A 231 -0.28 -6.08 8.03
CA PHE A 231 0.12 -7.49 7.94
C PHE A 231 1.48 -7.80 8.60
N PRO A 232 2.53 -6.97 8.48
CA PRO A 232 3.73 -7.09 9.31
C PRO A 232 3.45 -7.13 10.82
N PHE A 233 2.50 -6.32 11.29
CA PHE A 233 2.12 -6.30 12.71
C PHE A 233 1.33 -7.56 13.11
N ILE A 234 0.29 -7.89 12.36
CA ILE A 234 -0.70 -8.93 12.72
C ILE A 234 -0.15 -10.34 12.53
N MET A 235 0.56 -10.60 11.42
CA MET A 235 0.89 -11.96 11.02
C MET A 235 2.22 -12.46 11.59
N THR A 236 3.20 -11.58 11.72
CA THR A 236 4.57 -11.96 12.12
C THR A 236 5.13 -11.13 13.27
N SER A 237 4.49 -10.01 13.61
CA SER A 237 5.01 -9.03 14.57
C SER A 237 6.47 -8.64 14.26
N GLY A 238 6.80 -8.52 12.97
CA GLY A 238 8.15 -8.18 12.49
C GLY A 238 9.12 -9.36 12.28
N GLY A 239 8.71 -10.58 12.64
CA GLY A 239 9.55 -11.78 12.58
C GLY A 239 9.60 -12.51 11.23
N PRO A 240 10.43 -13.58 11.13
CA PRO A 240 11.44 -13.98 12.12
C PRO A 240 12.59 -12.97 12.22
N GLY A 241 13.05 -12.72 13.45
CA GLY A 241 14.02 -11.65 13.73
C GLY A 241 13.46 -10.27 13.36
N THR A 242 13.95 -9.70 12.27
CA THR A 242 13.52 -8.40 11.71
C THR A 242 13.16 -8.48 10.22
N SER A 243 12.96 -9.69 9.67
CA SER A 243 12.80 -9.92 8.22
C SER A 243 11.51 -9.34 7.63
N THR A 244 10.54 -9.00 8.47
CA THR A 244 9.27 -8.39 8.04
C THR A 244 9.07 -6.98 8.59
N ASN A 245 10.10 -6.40 9.21
CA ASN A 245 10.05 -5.02 9.69
C ASN A 245 9.99 -4.04 8.52
N THR A 246 8.84 -3.39 8.31
CA THR A 246 8.68 -2.24 7.42
C THR A 246 8.96 -0.94 8.19
N LEU A 247 9.08 0.19 7.49
CA LEU A 247 9.34 1.50 8.10
C LEU A 247 8.29 1.86 9.15
N ILE A 248 7.00 1.75 8.79
CA ILE A 248 5.90 2.10 9.69
C ILE A 248 5.82 1.14 10.88
N PHE A 249 6.06 -0.17 10.66
CA PHE A 249 6.13 -1.14 11.75
C PHE A 249 7.30 -0.87 12.69
N SER A 250 8.48 -0.54 12.16
CA SER A 250 9.65 -0.18 12.97
C SER A 250 9.41 1.07 13.82
N ILE A 251 8.74 2.09 13.28
CA ILE A 251 8.33 3.28 14.06
C ILE A 251 7.41 2.87 15.20
N TYR A 252 6.39 2.04 14.92
CA TYR A 252 5.47 1.55 15.94
C TYR A 252 6.19 0.77 17.03
N LYS A 253 7.05 -0.18 16.65
CA LYS A 253 7.82 -1.01 17.59
C LYS A 253 8.74 -0.14 18.46
N MET A 254 9.48 0.80 17.87
CA MET A 254 10.36 1.70 18.63
C MET A 254 9.57 2.58 19.60
N ALA A 255 8.44 3.15 19.16
CA ALA A 255 7.64 4.04 20.01
C ALA A 255 6.94 3.28 21.13
N PHE A 256 6.15 2.26 20.79
CA PHE A 256 5.19 1.66 21.71
C PHE A 256 5.68 0.39 22.39
N THR A 257 6.66 -0.32 21.82
CA THR A 257 7.23 -1.52 22.44
C THR A 257 8.54 -1.21 23.16
N GLU A 258 9.42 -0.44 22.53
CA GLU A 258 10.76 -0.13 23.05
C GLU A 258 10.81 1.20 23.83
N GLN A 259 9.72 1.97 23.84
CA GLN A 259 9.59 3.26 24.54
C GLN A 259 10.63 4.31 24.11
N MET A 260 11.15 4.17 22.88
CA MET A 260 12.13 5.09 22.29
C MET A 260 11.40 6.11 21.39
N PHE A 261 10.49 6.92 21.95
CA PHE A 261 9.65 7.85 21.18
C PHE A 261 10.44 8.90 20.40
N GLY A 262 11.53 9.45 20.95
CA GLY A 262 12.41 10.39 20.26
C GLY A 262 13.04 9.76 19.01
N LYS A 263 13.60 8.57 19.16
CA LYS A 263 14.17 7.79 18.04
C LYS A 263 13.12 7.38 17.02
N ALA A 264 11.95 6.92 17.47
CA ALA A 264 10.82 6.59 16.59
C ALA A 264 10.34 7.83 15.80
N SER A 265 10.35 9.01 16.42
CA SER A 265 9.99 10.28 15.78
C SER A 265 11.00 10.67 14.70
N ALA A 266 12.31 10.47 14.96
CA ALA A 266 13.35 10.66 13.95
C ALA A 266 13.17 9.71 12.75
N LEU A 267 12.90 8.42 12.99
CA LEU A 267 12.58 7.47 11.93
C LEU A 267 11.29 7.85 11.19
N GLY A 268 10.31 8.40 11.90
CA GLY A 268 9.06 8.93 11.35
C GLY A 268 9.29 10.06 10.35
N ILE A 269 10.18 11.01 10.67
CA ILE A 269 10.53 12.12 9.77
C ILE A 269 11.25 11.60 8.53
N LEU A 270 12.24 10.71 8.70
CA LEU A 270 12.96 10.12 7.57
C LEU A 270 12.01 9.36 6.66
N SER A 271 11.08 8.58 7.24
CA SER A 271 10.06 7.84 6.49
C SER A 271 9.10 8.80 5.79
N PHE A 272 8.66 9.87 6.44
CA PHE A 272 7.80 10.89 5.83
C PHE A 272 8.45 11.54 4.62
N LEU A 273 9.71 11.99 4.74
CA LEU A 273 10.46 12.59 3.64
C LEU A 273 10.65 11.59 2.50
N PHE A 274 11.03 10.35 2.82
CA PHE A 274 11.20 9.28 1.85
C PHE A 274 9.91 9.02 1.05
N ILE A 275 8.78 8.86 1.74
CA ILE A 275 7.48 8.63 1.10
C ILE A 275 7.06 9.83 0.26
N MET A 276 7.22 11.05 0.79
CA MET A 276 6.88 12.28 0.07
C MET A 276 7.68 12.40 -1.23
N VAL A 277 9.00 12.16 -1.19
CA VAL A 277 9.86 12.26 -2.37
C VAL A 277 9.48 11.22 -3.41
N ILE A 278 9.32 9.95 -3.02
CA ILE A 278 8.96 8.87 -3.96
C ILE A 278 7.58 9.12 -4.57
N THR A 279 6.56 9.38 -3.75
CA THR A 279 5.20 9.62 -4.25
C THR A 279 5.15 10.88 -5.10
N GLY A 280 5.83 11.96 -4.70
CA GLY A 280 5.89 13.22 -5.45
C GLY A 280 6.52 13.05 -6.84
N ILE A 281 7.70 12.42 -6.93
CA ILE A 281 8.35 12.11 -8.20
C ILE A 281 7.45 11.25 -9.08
N PHE A 282 6.83 10.22 -8.49
CA PHE A 282 5.97 9.29 -9.21
C PHE A 282 4.75 9.99 -9.83
N VAL A 283 3.99 10.74 -9.02
CA VAL A 283 2.78 11.46 -9.47
C VAL A 283 3.12 12.51 -10.53
N LEU A 284 4.21 13.28 -10.34
CA LEU A 284 4.63 14.28 -11.33
C LEU A 284 5.00 13.66 -12.69
N ASN A 285 5.58 12.47 -12.69
CA ASN A 285 5.92 11.75 -13.92
C ASN A 285 4.68 11.14 -14.59
N MET A 286 3.72 10.63 -13.82
CA MET A 286 2.51 10.03 -14.38
C MET A 286 1.54 11.08 -14.95
N ASN A 287 1.36 12.21 -14.26
CA ASN A 287 0.47 13.28 -14.74
C ASN A 287 0.88 13.83 -16.11
N LYS A 288 2.20 13.86 -16.43
CA LYS A 288 2.68 14.26 -17.77
C LYS A 288 2.19 13.33 -18.89
N ARG A 289 2.01 12.04 -18.59
CA ARG A 289 1.54 11.05 -19.56
C ARG A 289 0.06 11.21 -19.84
N GLU A 290 -0.74 11.58 -18.83
CA GLU A 290 -2.18 11.82 -18.99
C GLU A 290 -2.49 13.02 -19.89
N VAL A 291 -1.68 14.08 -19.82
CA VAL A 291 -1.86 15.26 -20.68
C VAL A 291 -1.47 14.99 -22.14
N SER A 292 -0.72 13.91 -22.39
CA SER A 292 -0.18 13.57 -23.71
C SER A 292 -0.92 12.41 -24.41
N ALA A 293 -1.87 11.76 -23.73
CA ALA A 293 -2.67 10.63 -24.21
C ALA A 293 -4.08 11.11 -24.59
#